data_AF-A0A6A3X6A4-F1
#
_entry.id   AF-A0A6A3X6A4-F1
#
_cell.length_a   1.000
_cell.length_b   1.000
_cell.length_c   1.000
_cell.angle_alpha   90.00
_cell.angle_beta   90.00
_cell.angle_gamma   90.00
#
_symmetry.space_group_name_H-M   'P 1'
#
loop_
_entity.id
_entity.type
_entity.pdbx_description
1 polymer ?
#
loop_
_entity_poly.entity_id
_entity_poly.type
_entity_poly.pdbx_seq_one_letter_code
_entity_poly.pdbx_strand_id
1 'polypeptide(L)'
;MLELILLLTLLLSCVAAQPAGSRLEPATDDVYTVVSRVDLDDSVVAVVRRNGVLHLLYDETIIGAEFDDPHLRKQTAFPGFTIMQCAGYLKDKPTRALQIGLGIGSVPSFLREMDIPTDVVEISEAVVTQAADYFQYEWCPRPDEDEDEDEEEQKCPNGRTFIMDGLKFLASKPQDLGVQTKDEKEHPYDLFIVDVYTGWNPFAFFVREEMLHFRENWLTQEGVLVMNFVGYMHGPRAAAPKSIYRTLQSVFKYVKCFREMEAPDEPDAANIVFYASDKPFSFNLPTTRMYQNPPPHTYFSAVKNFPKWEIFTELQADVEVAIHQEMDDEEVRFVSSNSGDENAAAAPRVLTQAHHGQKDFREIHAETQTHMRERVLEQFPPALWEEFKHKPSATPPPTSK
;
A
#
# COMPACT_ATOMS: atom_id res chain seq x y z
N MET A 1 -33.19 -27.61 32.62
CA MET A 1 -31.92 -28.30 32.26
C MET A 1 -31.96 -28.94 30.87
N LEU A 2 -33.12 -29.00 30.18
CA LEU A 2 -33.21 -29.46 28.78
C LEU A 2 -33.24 -28.29 27.76
N GLU A 3 -33.65 -27.09 28.18
CA GLU A 3 -33.67 -25.89 27.31
C GLU A 3 -32.31 -25.21 27.15
N LEU A 4 -31.34 -25.48 28.05
CA LEU A 4 -29.99 -24.90 27.97
C LEU A 4 -29.07 -25.70 27.02
N ILE A 5 -29.45 -26.93 26.67
CA ILE A 5 -28.65 -27.81 25.78
C ILE A 5 -29.05 -27.60 24.31
N LEU A 6 -30.29 -27.15 24.03
CA LEU A 6 -30.76 -26.89 22.67
C LEU A 6 -30.26 -25.55 22.10
N LEU A 7 -29.93 -24.58 22.96
CA LEU A 7 -29.33 -23.30 22.53
C LEU A 7 -27.84 -23.42 22.23
N LEU A 8 -27.12 -24.38 22.84
CA LEU A 8 -25.71 -24.61 22.53
C LEU A 8 -25.48 -25.39 21.23
N THR A 9 -26.47 -26.16 20.75
CA THR A 9 -26.36 -26.90 19.49
C THR A 9 -26.82 -26.10 18.27
N LEU A 10 -27.64 -25.06 18.44
CA LEU A 10 -27.97 -24.15 17.33
C LEU A 10 -26.88 -23.10 17.04
N LEU A 11 -25.98 -22.84 18.00
CA LEU A 11 -24.83 -21.94 17.84
C LEU A 11 -23.60 -22.60 17.20
N LEU A 12 -23.64 -23.92 16.94
CA LEU A 12 -22.54 -24.68 16.33
C LEU A 12 -22.78 -25.10 14.86
N SER A 13 -23.86 -24.63 14.23
CA SER A 13 -24.26 -25.08 12.88
C SER A 13 -24.05 -24.06 11.76
N CYS A 14 -23.37 -22.93 12.03
CA CYS A 14 -23.00 -21.94 11.01
C CYS A 14 -21.49 -21.74 10.95
N VAL A 15 -20.73 -22.83 10.92
CA VAL A 15 -19.32 -22.81 10.51
C VAL A 15 -19.25 -23.41 9.11
N ALA A 16 -19.78 -22.65 8.14
CA ALA A 16 -19.43 -22.84 6.75
C ALA A 16 -18.22 -21.93 6.48
N ALA A 17 -17.12 -22.53 6.05
CA ALA A 17 -15.92 -21.83 5.65
C ALA A 17 -16.23 -20.83 4.52
N GLN A 18 -15.74 -19.60 4.64
CA GLN A 18 -15.77 -18.60 3.58
C GLN A 18 -14.40 -17.92 3.44
N PRO A 19 -14.05 -17.42 2.23
CA PRO A 19 -12.72 -16.92 1.88
C PRO A 19 -12.47 -15.52 2.47
N ALA A 20 -11.21 -15.10 2.39
CA ALA A 20 -10.65 -13.98 3.12
C ALA A 20 -11.07 -12.60 2.59
N GLY A 21 -11.25 -11.63 3.51
CA GLY A 21 -11.25 -10.20 3.20
C GLY A 21 -12.45 -9.44 3.77
N SER A 22 -12.18 -8.62 4.79
CA SER A 22 -13.12 -7.71 5.47
C SER A 22 -14.23 -8.38 6.29
N ARG A 23 -14.47 -7.85 7.49
CA ARG A 23 -15.39 -8.41 8.50
C ARG A 23 -16.86 -8.06 8.24
N LEU A 24 -17.19 -7.66 7.02
CA LEU A 24 -18.54 -7.33 6.61
C LEU A 24 -18.88 -8.23 5.45
N GLU A 25 -19.92 -9.03 5.63
CA GLU A 25 -20.57 -9.73 4.51
C GLU A 25 -20.79 -8.73 3.38
N PRO A 26 -20.46 -9.05 2.13
CA PRO A 26 -20.75 -8.17 1.00
C PRO A 26 -22.18 -7.67 1.09
N ALA A 27 -22.40 -6.36 0.90
CA ALA A 27 -23.74 -5.81 0.95
C ALA A 27 -24.63 -6.53 -0.07
N THR A 28 -25.73 -7.09 0.41
CA THR A 28 -26.69 -7.87 -0.42
C THR A 28 -27.81 -7.00 -0.99
N ASP A 29 -27.84 -5.72 -0.62
CA ASP A 29 -28.78 -4.71 -1.09
C ASP A 29 -28.07 -3.66 -1.97
N ASP A 30 -28.84 -2.80 -2.62
CA ASP A 30 -28.31 -1.70 -3.45
C ASP A 30 -28.20 -0.37 -2.69
N VAL A 31 -28.18 -0.38 -1.35
CA VAL A 31 -28.18 0.85 -0.54
C VAL A 31 -26.77 1.43 -0.43
N TYR A 32 -26.62 2.70 -0.80
CA TYR A 32 -25.40 3.47 -0.63
C TYR A 32 -25.73 4.94 -0.39
N THR A 33 -24.73 5.71 0.04
CA THR A 33 -24.81 7.17 0.13
C THR A 33 -23.51 7.78 -0.36
N VAL A 34 -23.57 8.61 -1.39
CA VAL A 34 -22.45 9.49 -1.76
C VAL A 34 -22.37 10.59 -0.71
N VAL A 35 -21.36 10.53 0.14
CA VAL A 35 -21.13 11.47 1.26
C VAL A 35 -20.48 12.75 0.75
N SER A 36 -19.55 12.61 -0.19
CA SER A 36 -18.83 13.70 -0.82
C SER A 36 -18.40 13.29 -2.22
N ARG A 37 -18.29 14.27 -3.12
CA ARG A 37 -17.88 14.09 -4.50
C ARG A 37 -17.10 15.33 -4.94
N VAL A 38 -15.93 15.11 -5.50
CA VAL A 38 -15.10 16.12 -6.17
C VAL A 38 -14.92 15.67 -7.62
N ASP A 39 -15.47 16.44 -8.55
CA ASP A 39 -15.27 16.25 -9.98
C ASP A 39 -13.96 16.90 -10.41
N LEU A 40 -13.02 16.07 -10.89
CA LEU A 40 -11.85 16.50 -11.64
C LEU A 40 -12.23 16.54 -13.14
N ASP A 41 -11.33 17.02 -14.00
CA ASP A 41 -11.65 17.22 -15.43
C ASP A 41 -12.31 15.99 -16.07
N ASP A 42 -11.65 14.83 -15.95
CA ASP A 42 -12.05 13.54 -16.52
C ASP A 42 -12.20 12.40 -15.48
N SER A 43 -12.12 12.72 -14.18
CA SER A 43 -12.17 11.74 -13.08
C SER A 43 -13.04 12.21 -11.93
N VAL A 44 -13.49 11.29 -11.08
CA VAL A 44 -14.26 11.57 -9.87
C VAL A 44 -13.54 11.01 -8.65
N VAL A 45 -13.36 11.85 -7.62
CA VAL A 45 -12.94 11.43 -6.29
C VAL A 45 -14.14 11.54 -5.35
N ALA A 46 -14.57 10.42 -4.78
CA ALA A 46 -15.82 10.37 -4.01
C ALA A 46 -15.68 9.58 -2.72
N VAL A 47 -16.39 10.04 -1.69
CA VAL A 47 -16.57 9.31 -0.43
C VAL A 47 -17.94 8.66 -0.46
N VAL A 48 -17.96 7.33 -0.44
CA VAL A 48 -19.20 6.55 -0.52
C VAL A 48 -19.36 5.71 0.73
N ARG A 49 -20.46 5.92 1.43
CA ARG A 49 -20.87 5.08 2.55
C ARG A 49 -21.70 3.91 2.05
N ARG A 50 -21.30 2.69 2.41
CA ARG A 50 -22.03 1.46 2.12
C ARG A 50 -21.65 0.39 3.12
N ASN A 51 -22.64 -0.39 3.57
CA ASN A 51 -22.42 -1.54 4.44
C ASN A 51 -21.70 -1.23 5.78
N GLY A 52 -21.87 -0.02 6.33
CA GLY A 52 -21.13 0.39 7.54
C GLY A 52 -19.65 0.68 7.30
N VAL A 53 -19.27 1.03 6.07
CA VAL A 53 -17.92 1.42 5.66
C VAL A 53 -18.00 2.70 4.83
N LEU A 54 -17.12 3.65 5.13
CA LEU A 54 -16.80 4.74 4.22
C LEU A 54 -15.68 4.28 3.29
N HIS A 55 -15.90 4.43 1.99
CA HIS A 55 -14.91 4.15 0.96
C HIS A 55 -14.48 5.46 0.32
N LEU A 56 -13.19 5.63 0.10
CA LEU A 56 -12.66 6.64 -0.80
C LEU A 56 -12.43 6.01 -2.16
N LEU A 57 -13.18 6.49 -3.14
CA LEU A 57 -13.12 6.05 -4.53
C LEU A 57 -12.38 7.09 -5.37
N TYR A 58 -11.52 6.59 -6.26
CA TYR A 58 -11.01 7.34 -7.40
C TYR A 58 -11.49 6.61 -8.64
N ASP A 59 -12.48 7.17 -9.33
CA ASP A 59 -13.25 6.49 -10.36
C ASP A 59 -13.72 5.10 -9.89
N GLU A 60 -13.44 4.05 -10.65
CA GLU A 60 -13.82 2.66 -10.35
C GLU A 60 -12.76 1.92 -9.52
N THR A 61 -12.03 2.66 -8.68
CA THR A 61 -11.00 2.11 -7.78
C THR A 61 -11.27 2.51 -6.34
N ILE A 62 -11.25 1.55 -5.41
CA ILE A 62 -11.16 1.84 -3.97
C ILE A 62 -9.70 2.16 -3.64
N ILE A 63 -9.44 3.40 -3.24
CA ILE A 63 -8.10 3.85 -2.79
C ILE A 63 -7.98 3.93 -1.26
N GLY A 64 -9.07 3.63 -0.54
CA GLY A 64 -9.06 3.37 0.89
C GLY A 64 -10.45 3.18 1.46
N ALA A 65 -10.51 2.62 2.68
CA ALA A 65 -11.78 2.38 3.37
C ALA A 65 -11.61 2.41 4.89
N GLU A 66 -12.63 2.92 5.58
CA GLU A 66 -12.72 3.01 7.03
C GLU A 66 -14.08 2.50 7.50
N PHE A 67 -14.11 1.75 8.60
CA PHE A 67 -15.37 1.32 9.22
C PHE A 67 -16.14 2.51 9.82
N ASP A 68 -17.45 2.61 9.59
CA ASP A 68 -18.28 3.66 10.20
C ASP A 68 -18.24 3.60 11.74
N ASP A 69 -18.12 2.40 12.33
CA ASP A 69 -18.06 2.18 13.78
C ASP A 69 -16.78 2.80 14.39
N PRO A 70 -16.92 3.81 15.27
CA PRO A 70 -15.78 4.47 15.91
C PRO A 70 -14.79 3.54 16.61
N HIS A 71 -15.23 2.37 17.11
CA HIS A 71 -14.35 1.41 17.77
C HIS A 71 -13.53 0.57 16.78
N LEU A 72 -13.96 0.53 15.52
CA LEU A 72 -13.31 -0.20 14.44
C LEU A 72 -12.50 0.72 13.51
N ARG A 73 -12.70 2.03 13.53
CA ARG A 73 -11.98 3.00 12.67
C ARG A 73 -10.46 2.88 12.68
N LYS A 74 -9.88 2.55 13.84
CA LYS A 74 -8.43 2.35 13.97
C LYS A 74 -7.92 1.04 13.36
N GLN A 75 -8.82 0.14 12.96
CA GLN A 75 -8.50 -1.10 12.27
C GLN A 75 -8.56 -0.84 10.77
N THR A 76 -7.53 -1.24 10.06
CA THR A 76 -7.53 -1.13 8.59
C THR A 76 -8.53 -2.12 7.99
N ALA A 77 -9.23 -1.69 6.95
CA ALA A 77 -10.16 -2.53 6.20
C ALA A 77 -9.43 -3.62 5.38
N PHE A 78 -8.18 -3.34 4.97
CA PHE A 78 -7.36 -4.22 4.15
C PHE A 78 -6.11 -4.68 4.93
N PRO A 79 -5.81 -5.98 5.02
CA PRO A 79 -4.67 -6.46 5.79
C PRO A 79 -3.31 -6.01 5.25
N GLY A 80 -3.16 -5.70 3.95
CA GLY A 80 -1.95 -5.08 3.40
C GLY A 80 -1.58 -3.78 4.12
N PHE A 81 -2.57 -2.94 4.41
CA PHE A 81 -2.39 -1.72 5.20
C PHE A 81 -2.03 -2.01 6.66
N THR A 82 -2.57 -3.09 7.25
CA THR A 82 -2.12 -3.58 8.57
C THR A 82 -0.63 -3.92 8.55
N ILE A 83 -0.16 -4.59 7.50
CA ILE A 83 1.25 -4.99 7.36
C ILE A 83 2.13 -3.75 7.22
N MET A 84 1.72 -2.72 6.49
CA MET A 84 2.46 -1.45 6.42
C MET A 84 2.45 -0.69 7.75
N GLN A 85 1.33 -0.63 8.47
CA GLN A 85 1.26 -0.06 9.82
C GLN A 85 2.24 -0.75 10.78
N CYS A 86 2.49 -2.05 10.62
CA CYS A 86 3.45 -2.78 11.44
C CYS A 86 4.90 -2.29 11.32
N ALA A 87 5.23 -1.41 10.35
CA ALA A 87 6.50 -0.70 10.32
C ALA A 87 6.72 0.18 11.57
N GLY A 88 5.65 0.69 12.20
CA GLY A 88 5.74 1.38 13.49
C GLY A 88 6.20 0.48 14.64
N TYR A 89 6.12 -0.84 14.47
CA TYR A 89 6.61 -1.85 15.42
C TYR A 89 7.99 -2.40 15.07
N LEU A 90 8.75 -1.79 14.15
CA LEU A 90 10.15 -2.15 13.94
C LEU A 90 10.91 -2.05 15.27
N LYS A 91 11.82 -3.00 15.51
CA LYS A 91 12.58 -3.10 16.77
C LYS A 91 13.39 -1.83 17.03
N ASP A 92 14.04 -1.34 15.99
CA ASP A 92 14.62 0.00 15.94
C ASP A 92 13.51 0.94 15.46
N LYS A 93 12.77 1.50 16.43
CA LYS A 93 11.57 2.29 16.16
C LYS A 93 11.94 3.52 15.32
N PRO A 94 11.33 3.73 14.14
CA PRO A 94 11.59 4.91 13.31
C PRO A 94 11.32 6.20 14.08
N THR A 95 12.17 7.21 13.90
CA THR A 95 11.98 8.52 14.53
C THR A 95 11.34 9.55 13.59
N ARG A 96 11.38 9.29 12.28
CA ARG A 96 10.69 10.05 11.24
C ARG A 96 10.40 9.15 10.04
N ALA A 97 9.24 9.32 9.44
CA ALA A 97 8.80 8.57 8.28
C ALA A 97 8.38 9.48 7.12
N LEU A 98 8.38 8.92 5.91
CA LEU A 98 7.69 9.49 4.76
C LEU A 98 6.83 8.42 4.08
N GLN A 99 5.67 8.82 3.55
CA GLN A 99 4.85 7.99 2.68
C GLN A 99 4.54 8.69 1.36
N ILE A 100 4.79 8.02 0.24
CA ILE A 100 4.27 8.42 -1.09
C ILE A 100 2.96 7.69 -1.33
N GLY A 101 1.91 8.45 -1.67
CA GLY A 101 0.52 8.02 -1.74
C GLY A 101 -0.18 8.15 -0.38
N LEU A 102 -1.43 8.62 -0.38
CA LEU A 102 -2.19 8.85 0.87
C LEU A 102 -3.35 7.87 1.05
N GLY A 103 -4.18 7.69 0.01
CA GLY A 103 -5.49 7.05 0.15
C GLY A 103 -6.34 7.78 1.19
N ILE A 104 -6.79 7.07 2.23
CA ILE A 104 -7.51 7.67 3.37
C ILE A 104 -6.60 8.10 4.53
N GLY A 105 -5.28 7.92 4.42
CA GLY A 105 -4.33 8.28 5.47
C GLY A 105 -4.19 7.28 6.62
N SER A 106 -4.67 6.04 6.46
CA SER A 106 -4.69 5.03 7.53
C SER A 106 -3.30 4.67 8.08
N VAL A 107 -2.28 4.56 7.22
CA VAL A 107 -0.90 4.28 7.60
C VAL A 107 -0.21 5.50 8.23
N PRO A 108 -0.16 6.70 7.59
CA PRO A 108 0.51 7.85 8.20
C PRO A 108 -0.16 8.32 9.49
N SER A 109 -1.49 8.28 9.59
CA SER A 109 -2.19 8.61 10.85
C SER A 109 -1.82 7.65 11.98
N PHE A 110 -1.72 6.35 11.69
CA PHE A 110 -1.29 5.36 12.68
C PHE A 110 0.15 5.59 13.13
N LEU A 111 1.07 5.88 12.21
CA LEU A 111 2.47 6.17 12.55
C LEU A 111 2.57 7.44 13.41
N ARG A 112 1.81 8.49 13.09
CA ARG A 112 1.73 9.72 13.89
C ARG A 112 1.20 9.45 15.31
N GLU A 113 0.16 8.63 15.45
CA GLU A 113 -0.34 8.18 16.77
C GLU A 113 0.71 7.37 17.56
N MET A 114 1.68 6.78 16.87
CA MET A 114 2.82 6.10 17.48
C MET A 114 3.99 7.05 17.79
N ASP A 115 3.80 8.37 17.77
CA ASP A 115 4.86 9.38 17.94
C ASP A 115 5.96 9.26 16.87
N ILE A 116 5.59 8.88 15.64
CA ILE A 116 6.48 8.85 14.47
C ILE A 116 5.98 9.91 13.47
N PRO A 117 6.55 11.12 13.48
CA PRO A 117 6.21 12.16 12.51
C PRO A 117 6.35 11.61 11.09
N THR A 118 5.28 11.72 10.31
CA THR A 118 5.18 11.14 8.97
C THR A 118 4.83 12.22 7.96
N ASP A 119 5.78 12.52 7.09
CA ASP A 119 5.53 13.33 5.91
C ASP A 119 4.75 12.50 4.87
N VAL A 120 3.88 13.13 4.10
CA VAL A 120 3.10 12.46 3.04
C VAL A 120 3.27 13.20 1.73
N VAL A 121 3.40 12.47 0.63
CA VAL A 121 3.43 13.00 -0.73
C VAL A 121 2.26 12.42 -1.51
N GLU A 122 1.31 13.26 -1.88
CA GLU A 122 0.10 12.86 -2.60
C GLU A 122 -0.04 13.72 -3.86
N ILE A 123 -0.38 13.11 -4.99
CA ILE A 123 -0.49 13.84 -6.26
C ILE A 123 -1.82 14.59 -6.36
N SER A 124 -2.88 14.08 -5.73
CA SER A 124 -4.24 14.62 -5.83
C SER A 124 -4.64 15.38 -4.57
N GLU A 125 -4.76 16.70 -4.69
CA GLU A 125 -5.33 17.56 -3.63
C GLU A 125 -6.74 17.11 -3.23
N ALA A 126 -7.54 16.63 -4.18
CA ALA A 126 -8.88 16.11 -3.89
C ALA A 126 -8.82 14.88 -2.96
N VAL A 127 -7.82 14.02 -3.11
CA VAL A 127 -7.61 12.88 -2.19
C VAL A 127 -7.22 13.36 -0.80
N VAL A 128 -6.30 14.33 -0.70
CA VAL A 128 -5.89 14.93 0.59
C VAL A 128 -7.08 15.58 1.30
N THR A 129 -7.88 16.36 0.56
CA THR A 129 -9.07 17.04 1.08
C THR A 129 -10.07 16.02 1.63
N GLN A 130 -10.41 14.99 0.84
CA GLN A 130 -11.36 13.96 1.26
C GLN A 130 -10.84 13.17 2.46
N ALA A 131 -9.55 12.84 2.51
CA ALA A 131 -8.92 12.17 3.64
C ALA A 131 -9.03 13.02 4.93
N ALA A 132 -8.72 14.31 4.83
CA ALA A 132 -8.78 15.23 5.97
C ALA A 132 -10.21 15.44 6.48
N ASP A 133 -11.17 15.60 5.57
CA ASP A 133 -12.54 15.94 5.93
C ASP A 133 -13.34 14.74 6.44
N TYR A 134 -13.06 13.53 5.95
CA TYR A 134 -13.90 12.35 6.21
C TYR A 134 -13.19 11.17 6.90
N PHE A 135 -11.85 11.12 6.90
CA PHE A 135 -11.07 9.97 7.39
C PHE A 135 -10.06 10.31 8.49
N GLN A 136 -10.27 11.40 9.21
CA GLN A 136 -9.46 11.80 10.38
C GLN A 136 -7.97 12.00 10.06
N TYR A 137 -7.62 12.23 8.80
CA TYR A 137 -6.25 12.52 8.42
C TYR A 137 -5.89 13.96 8.80
N GLU A 138 -4.74 14.14 9.44
CA GLU A 138 -4.20 15.47 9.76
C GLU A 138 -3.47 16.03 8.52
N TRP A 139 -4.03 17.05 7.88
CA TRP A 139 -3.37 17.79 6.80
C TRP A 139 -2.69 19.03 7.37
N CYS A 140 -1.35 19.09 7.33
CA CYS A 140 -0.56 20.24 7.77
C CYS A 140 0.57 20.53 6.76
N PRO A 141 0.84 21.81 6.40
CA PRO A 141 -0.03 22.96 6.62
C PRO A 141 -1.30 22.85 5.77
N ARG A 142 -2.36 23.54 6.19
CA ARG A 142 -3.58 23.66 5.38
C ARG A 142 -3.49 24.89 4.47
N PRO A 143 -3.77 24.78 3.16
CA PRO A 143 -3.67 25.91 2.23
C PRO A 143 -4.52 27.13 2.59
N ASP A 144 -5.60 26.94 3.35
CA ASP A 144 -6.52 27.98 3.81
C ASP A 144 -6.14 28.62 5.16
N GLU A 145 -5.05 28.17 5.80
CA GLU A 145 -4.60 28.69 7.10
C GLU A 145 -3.51 29.79 7.02
N ASP A 146 -3.18 30.28 5.80
CA ASP A 146 -2.00 31.16 5.53
C ASP A 146 -2.32 32.66 5.24
N GLU A 147 -3.48 33.21 5.66
CA GLU A 147 -3.76 34.66 5.48
C GLU A 147 -3.34 35.58 6.65
N ASP A 148 -2.85 35.04 7.77
CA ASP A 148 -2.37 35.87 8.89
C ASP A 148 -0.84 36.03 8.84
N GLU A 149 -0.41 37.25 8.51
CA GLU A 149 0.93 37.77 8.27
C GLU A 149 1.88 37.77 9.50
N ASP A 150 2.05 36.66 10.21
CA ASP A 150 3.17 36.47 11.13
C ASP A 150 3.97 35.22 10.70
N GLU A 151 5.06 35.48 9.96
CA GLU A 151 5.99 34.55 9.27
C GLU A 151 6.72 33.51 10.17
N GLU A 152 6.12 32.97 11.24
CA GLU A 152 6.64 31.76 11.86
C GLU A 152 6.11 30.54 11.08
N GLU A 153 6.99 29.92 10.27
CA GLU A 153 6.80 28.63 9.61
C GLU A 153 5.82 27.74 10.40
N GLN A 154 4.62 27.51 9.86
CA GLN A 154 3.62 26.70 10.55
C GLN A 154 4.24 25.34 10.90
N LYS A 155 4.43 25.11 12.19
CA LYS A 155 5.11 23.90 12.67
C LYS A 155 4.16 22.73 12.49
N CYS A 156 4.55 21.79 11.64
CA CYS A 156 3.87 20.50 11.47
C CYS A 156 4.62 19.41 12.25
N PRO A 157 4.46 19.32 13.59
CA PRO A 157 5.25 18.40 14.42
C PRO A 157 5.03 16.92 14.07
N ASN A 158 3.86 16.59 13.51
CA ASN A 158 3.50 15.23 13.10
C ASN A 158 3.86 14.93 11.64
N GLY A 159 4.50 15.87 10.93
CA GLY A 159 4.85 15.76 9.51
C GLY A 159 3.94 16.57 8.60
N ARG A 160 4.44 16.87 7.40
CA ARG A 160 3.81 17.71 6.38
C ARG A 160 3.12 16.89 5.29
N THR A 161 2.17 17.49 4.59
CA THR A 161 1.60 16.92 3.37
C THR A 161 2.03 17.74 2.16
N PHE A 162 2.73 17.10 1.22
CA PHE A 162 3.18 17.68 -0.04
C PHE A 162 2.21 17.26 -1.14
N ILE A 163 1.54 18.23 -1.77
CA ILE A 163 0.73 17.98 -2.97
C ILE A 163 1.64 18.03 -4.19
N MET A 164 2.19 16.89 -4.57
CA MET A 164 3.07 16.77 -5.73
C MET A 164 3.23 15.33 -6.21
N ASP A 165 3.72 15.19 -7.44
CA ASP A 165 4.10 13.89 -8.00
C ASP A 165 5.25 13.25 -7.20
N GLY A 166 5.06 11.99 -6.79
CA GLY A 166 6.02 11.25 -5.97
C GLY A 166 7.36 10.99 -6.65
N LEU A 167 7.42 10.81 -7.97
CA LEU A 167 8.69 10.65 -8.69
C LEU A 167 9.42 11.99 -8.78
N LYS A 168 8.70 13.10 -8.95
CA LYS A 168 9.30 14.45 -8.85
C LYS A 168 9.82 14.73 -7.45
N PHE A 169 9.12 14.28 -6.41
CA PHE A 169 9.60 14.37 -5.03
C PHE A 169 10.92 13.62 -4.88
N LEU A 170 10.98 12.37 -5.35
CA LEU A 170 12.18 11.54 -5.26
C LEU A 170 13.38 12.07 -6.03
N ALA A 171 13.14 12.70 -7.18
CA ALA A 171 14.16 13.34 -7.99
C ALA A 171 14.71 14.65 -7.38
N SER A 172 13.99 15.24 -6.42
CA SER A 172 14.41 16.45 -5.71
C SER A 172 15.38 16.14 -4.57
N LYS A 173 16.04 17.16 -4.03
CA LYS A 173 16.81 17.01 -2.78
C LYS A 173 15.93 17.36 -1.58
N PRO A 174 16.14 16.72 -0.41
CA PRO A 174 15.40 17.06 0.81
C PRO A 174 15.40 18.57 1.11
N GLN A 175 16.55 19.23 0.95
CA GLN A 175 16.72 20.65 1.25
C GLN A 175 15.90 21.56 0.33
N ASP A 176 15.76 21.19 -0.94
CA ASP A 176 14.99 21.95 -1.93
C ASP A 176 13.49 21.95 -1.61
N LEU A 177 13.04 20.99 -0.80
CA LEU A 177 11.65 20.83 -0.36
C LEU A 177 11.42 21.28 1.09
N GLY A 178 12.45 21.87 1.73
CA GLY A 178 12.39 22.27 3.13
C GLY A 178 12.23 21.08 4.09
N VAL A 179 12.65 19.88 3.67
CA VAL A 179 12.73 18.71 4.54
C VAL A 179 14.02 18.81 5.35
N GLN A 180 13.86 19.17 6.62
CA GLN A 180 14.97 19.36 7.55
C GLN A 180 15.64 18.02 7.90
N THR A 181 16.97 17.99 7.86
CA THR A 181 17.80 16.89 8.35
C THR A 181 18.54 17.34 9.62
N LYS A 182 18.88 16.40 10.52
CA LYS A 182 19.65 16.74 11.74
C LYS A 182 21.07 17.20 11.40
N ASP A 183 21.64 16.68 10.32
CA ASP A 183 22.92 17.05 9.71
C ASP A 183 22.72 17.10 8.19
N GLU A 184 23.38 18.02 7.49
CA GLU A 184 23.35 18.11 6.02
C GLU A 184 23.85 16.82 5.34
N LYS A 185 24.62 16.00 6.05
CA LYS A 185 25.12 14.69 5.57
C LYS A 185 24.22 13.51 5.93
N GLU A 186 23.17 13.72 6.71
CA GLU A 186 22.22 12.67 7.10
C GLU A 186 20.99 12.69 6.20
N HIS A 187 20.48 11.50 5.90
CA HIS A 187 19.21 11.35 5.22
C HIS A 187 18.03 11.57 6.19
N PRO A 188 16.89 12.10 5.71
CA PRO A 188 15.82 12.56 6.59
C PRO A 188 14.98 11.46 7.24
N TYR A 189 14.91 10.25 6.68
CA TYR A 189 13.89 9.27 7.06
C TYR A 189 14.47 7.92 7.50
N ASP A 190 13.96 7.42 8.64
CA ASP A 190 14.23 6.05 9.13
C ASP A 190 13.25 5.03 8.50
N LEU A 191 12.12 5.52 7.99
CA LEU A 191 11.09 4.72 7.35
C LEU A 191 10.58 5.45 6.11
N PHE A 192 10.58 4.78 4.97
CA PHE A 192 10.04 5.31 3.73
C PHE A 192 9.04 4.32 3.16
N ILE A 193 7.80 4.76 2.94
CA ILE A 193 6.70 3.92 2.47
C ILE A 193 6.27 4.39 1.07
N VAL A 194 6.05 3.44 0.16
CA VAL A 194 5.50 3.69 -1.17
C VAL A 194 4.21 2.89 -1.31
N ASP A 195 3.08 3.58 -1.31
CA ASP A 195 1.74 3.01 -1.44
C ASP A 195 0.97 3.75 -2.52
N VAL A 196 1.34 3.49 -3.78
CA VAL A 196 0.78 4.16 -4.95
C VAL A 196 -0.06 3.20 -5.78
N TYR A 197 -1.37 3.45 -5.81
CA TYR A 197 -2.29 2.68 -6.64
C TYR A 197 -3.49 3.53 -7.04
N THR A 198 -3.69 3.72 -8.33
CA THR A 198 -4.82 4.50 -8.89
C THR A 198 -5.67 3.64 -9.83
N GLY A 199 -5.83 2.36 -9.47
CA GLY A 199 -6.37 1.32 -10.36
C GLY A 199 -5.29 0.68 -11.23
N TRP A 200 -4.08 1.27 -11.22
CA TRP A 200 -2.90 0.80 -11.92
C TRP A 200 -1.68 0.83 -10.98
N ASN A 201 -0.76 -0.12 -11.17
CA ASN A 201 0.52 -0.12 -10.42
C ASN A 201 1.51 0.77 -11.19
N PRO A 202 2.00 1.87 -10.60
CA PRO A 202 2.98 2.71 -11.26
C PRO A 202 4.37 2.05 -11.22
N PHE A 203 4.67 1.22 -12.23
CA PHE A 203 5.92 0.43 -12.32
C PHE A 203 7.20 1.27 -12.21
N ALA A 204 7.13 2.57 -12.50
CA ALA A 204 8.25 3.50 -12.38
C ALA A 204 8.89 3.51 -10.98
N PHE A 205 8.11 3.37 -9.90
CA PHE A 205 8.68 3.32 -8.55
C PHE A 205 9.45 2.02 -8.25
N PHE A 206 9.24 0.97 -9.05
CA PHE A 206 9.78 -0.37 -8.78
C PHE A 206 11.02 -0.71 -9.61
N VAL A 207 11.58 0.27 -10.31
CA VAL A 207 12.84 0.10 -11.04
C VAL A 207 14.04 0.36 -10.13
N ARG A 208 15.17 -0.26 -10.47
CA ARG A 208 16.40 -0.20 -9.68
C ARG A 208 16.88 1.23 -9.46
N GLU A 209 16.76 2.10 -10.45
CA GLU A 209 17.21 3.48 -10.38
C GLU A 209 16.43 4.28 -9.33
N GLU A 210 15.10 4.15 -9.27
CA GLU A 210 14.31 4.79 -8.20
C GLU A 210 14.59 4.14 -6.83
N MET A 211 14.81 2.82 -6.81
CA MET A 211 15.23 2.13 -5.58
C MET A 211 16.55 2.65 -5.01
N LEU A 212 17.50 3.00 -5.88
CA LEU A 212 18.75 3.65 -5.49
C LEU A 212 18.50 5.07 -4.97
N HIS A 213 17.58 5.83 -5.58
CA HIS A 213 17.23 7.16 -5.06
C HIS A 213 16.68 7.10 -3.62
N PHE A 214 15.79 6.16 -3.29
CA PHE A 214 15.34 6.00 -1.90
C PHE A 214 16.52 5.74 -0.96
N ARG A 215 17.38 4.78 -1.34
CA ARG A 215 18.51 4.32 -0.52
C ARG A 215 19.59 5.38 -0.33
N GLU A 216 19.92 6.14 -1.38
CA GLU A 216 21.10 7.02 -1.42
C GLU A 216 20.79 8.48 -1.10
N ASN A 217 19.52 8.90 -1.17
CA ASN A 217 19.14 10.31 -0.95
C ASN A 217 18.17 10.49 0.24
N TRP A 218 17.36 9.49 0.57
CA TRP A 218 16.20 9.67 1.44
C TRP A 218 16.22 8.84 2.73
N LEU A 219 16.76 7.63 2.69
CA LEU A 219 16.82 6.71 3.83
C LEU A 219 18.10 6.83 4.64
N THR A 220 17.99 6.81 5.97
CA THR A 220 19.15 6.69 6.86
C THR A 220 19.86 5.34 6.67
N GLN A 221 21.07 5.19 7.21
CA GLN A 221 21.83 3.94 7.11
C GLN A 221 21.14 2.74 7.76
N GLU A 222 20.24 2.98 8.72
CA GLU A 222 19.42 1.97 9.39
C GLU A 222 17.98 1.97 8.87
N GLY A 223 17.69 2.81 7.88
CA GLY A 223 16.36 3.04 7.36
C GLY A 223 15.77 1.82 6.67
N VAL A 224 14.43 1.77 6.65
CA VAL A 224 13.67 0.69 6.03
C VAL A 224 12.76 1.26 4.95
N LEU A 225 12.88 0.71 3.74
CA LEU A 225 11.94 0.93 2.64
C LEU A 225 10.79 -0.07 2.75
N VAL A 226 9.55 0.40 2.66
CA VAL A 226 8.34 -0.41 2.57
C VAL A 226 7.62 -0.07 1.27
N MET A 227 7.24 -1.07 0.49
CA MET A 227 6.51 -0.85 -0.77
C MET A 227 5.32 -1.77 -0.85
N ASN A 228 4.16 -1.22 -1.23
CA ASN A 228 2.97 -1.99 -1.56
C ASN A 228 2.90 -2.24 -3.06
N PHE A 229 2.39 -3.40 -3.46
CA PHE A 229 2.11 -3.75 -4.85
C PHE A 229 0.89 -4.65 -4.91
N VAL A 230 -0.04 -4.36 -5.82
CA VAL A 230 -1.20 -5.23 -6.03
C VAL A 230 -0.88 -6.22 -7.15
N GLY A 231 -0.93 -7.52 -6.88
CA GLY A 231 -0.71 -8.52 -7.93
C GLY A 231 -0.81 -9.95 -7.47
N TYR A 232 -0.54 -10.87 -8.40
CA TYR A 232 -0.58 -12.31 -8.15
C TYR A 232 0.71 -12.82 -7.51
N MET A 233 0.60 -13.79 -6.62
CA MET A 233 1.74 -14.33 -5.86
C MET A 233 2.20 -15.71 -6.34
N HIS A 234 1.44 -16.36 -7.23
CA HIS A 234 1.68 -17.72 -7.69
C HIS A 234 1.83 -17.85 -9.21
N GLY A 235 2.56 -18.90 -9.62
CA GLY A 235 2.73 -19.27 -11.01
C GLY A 235 3.39 -18.18 -11.86
N PRO A 236 3.17 -18.21 -13.20
CA PRO A 236 3.71 -17.21 -14.12
C PRO A 236 3.23 -15.78 -13.84
N ARG A 237 2.03 -15.61 -13.26
CA ARG A 237 1.48 -14.29 -12.91
C ARG A 237 2.26 -13.60 -11.78
N ALA A 238 3.06 -14.36 -11.01
CA ALA A 238 3.95 -13.82 -9.98
C ALA A 238 5.26 -13.22 -10.54
N ALA A 239 5.47 -13.23 -11.86
CA ALA A 239 6.68 -12.73 -12.50
C ALA A 239 7.02 -11.28 -12.11
N ALA A 240 6.03 -10.40 -12.10
CA ALA A 240 6.20 -8.99 -11.74
C ALA A 240 6.63 -8.82 -10.26
N PRO A 241 5.88 -9.29 -9.25
CA PRO A 241 6.28 -9.11 -7.86
C PRO A 241 7.57 -9.86 -7.49
N LYS A 242 7.87 -10.99 -8.14
CA LYS A 242 9.18 -11.66 -8.00
C LYS A 242 10.32 -10.84 -8.60
N SER A 243 10.07 -10.10 -9.69
CA SER A 243 11.06 -9.19 -10.28
C SER A 243 11.28 -7.96 -9.39
N ILE A 244 10.23 -7.42 -8.78
CA ILE A 244 10.34 -6.36 -7.77
C ILE A 244 11.21 -6.84 -6.60
N TYR A 245 10.94 -8.05 -6.09
CA TYR A 245 11.76 -8.68 -5.05
C TYR A 245 13.25 -8.79 -5.43
N ARG A 246 13.54 -9.30 -6.64
CA ARG A 246 14.92 -9.39 -7.18
C ARG A 246 15.58 -8.03 -7.35
N THR A 247 14.81 -7.01 -7.72
CA THR A 247 15.31 -5.63 -7.88
C THR A 247 15.69 -5.05 -6.52
N LEU A 248 14.84 -5.22 -5.50
CA LEU A 248 15.15 -4.86 -4.12
C LEU A 248 16.41 -5.57 -3.61
N GLN A 249 16.57 -6.88 -3.88
CA GLN A 249 17.78 -7.64 -3.50
C GLN A 249 19.05 -7.12 -4.18
N SER A 250 18.94 -6.46 -5.34
CA SER A 250 20.08 -5.85 -6.03
C SER A 250 20.50 -4.50 -5.44
N VAL A 251 19.68 -3.91 -4.57
CA VAL A 251 19.87 -2.59 -3.97
C VAL A 251 20.09 -2.67 -2.46
N PHE A 252 19.36 -3.55 -1.76
CA PHE A 252 19.37 -3.72 -0.32
C PHE A 252 19.82 -5.12 0.09
N LYS A 253 20.48 -5.21 1.25
CA LYS A 253 21.02 -6.48 1.77
C LYS A 253 19.96 -7.39 2.39
N TYR A 254 18.94 -6.82 3.04
CA TYR A 254 17.90 -7.57 3.73
C TYR A 254 16.55 -7.23 3.11
N VAL A 255 15.88 -8.22 2.51
CA VAL A 255 14.59 -8.03 1.84
C VAL A 255 13.60 -9.10 2.29
N LYS A 256 12.43 -8.68 2.76
CA LYS A 256 11.30 -9.55 3.09
C LYS A 256 10.09 -9.14 2.29
N CYS A 257 9.23 -10.09 1.97
CA CYS A 257 8.00 -9.88 1.21
C CYS A 257 6.86 -10.61 1.91
N PHE A 258 5.75 -9.92 2.16
CA PHE A 258 4.62 -10.46 2.90
C PHE A 258 3.35 -10.40 2.05
N ARG A 259 2.57 -11.48 2.08
CA ARG A 259 1.20 -11.49 1.56
C ARG A 259 0.22 -11.02 2.61
N GLU A 260 -0.91 -10.48 2.18
CA GLU A 260 -1.96 -9.99 3.09
C GLU A 260 -2.98 -11.06 3.55
N MET A 261 -2.77 -12.33 3.19
CA MET A 261 -3.73 -13.42 3.39
C MET A 261 -3.13 -14.50 4.29
N GLU A 262 -3.98 -15.21 5.04
CA GLU A 262 -3.52 -16.34 5.86
C GLU A 262 -3.31 -17.61 5.02
N ALA A 263 -4.18 -17.90 4.06
CA ALA A 263 -4.12 -19.10 3.21
C ALA A 263 -3.16 -18.92 2.01
N PRO A 264 -2.09 -19.72 1.87
CA PRO A 264 -1.04 -19.51 0.88
C PRO A 264 -1.43 -19.87 -0.55
N ASP A 265 -2.60 -20.47 -0.76
CA ASP A 265 -2.98 -21.03 -2.06
C ASP A 265 -4.12 -20.26 -2.75
N GLU A 266 -4.46 -19.06 -2.27
CA GLU A 266 -5.48 -18.24 -2.92
C GLU A 266 -4.92 -17.65 -4.22
N PRO A 267 -5.51 -17.96 -5.39
CA PRO A 267 -4.95 -17.63 -6.70
C PRO A 267 -5.21 -16.17 -7.13
N ASP A 268 -5.64 -15.30 -6.21
CA ASP A 268 -6.15 -13.97 -6.51
C ASP A 268 -5.07 -12.90 -6.41
N ALA A 269 -5.34 -11.75 -7.05
CA ALA A 269 -4.51 -10.58 -6.88
C ALA A 269 -4.81 -9.94 -5.51
N ALA A 270 -3.75 -9.60 -4.79
CA ALA A 270 -3.83 -9.07 -3.45
C ALA A 270 -2.69 -8.07 -3.22
N ASN A 271 -2.74 -7.33 -2.11
CA ASN A 271 -1.60 -6.52 -1.68
C ASN A 271 -0.41 -7.41 -1.31
N ILE A 272 0.76 -7.00 -1.80
CA ILE A 272 2.06 -7.60 -1.56
C ILE A 272 2.94 -6.52 -0.96
N VAL A 273 3.38 -6.72 0.28
CA VAL A 273 4.15 -5.70 1.01
C VAL A 273 5.61 -6.12 1.13
N PHE A 274 6.48 -5.35 0.51
CA PHE A 274 7.93 -5.53 0.56
C PHE A 274 8.53 -4.68 1.68
N TYR A 275 9.53 -5.22 2.37
CA TYR A 275 10.38 -4.52 3.32
C TYR A 275 11.83 -4.71 2.90
N ALA A 276 12.61 -3.63 2.83
CA ALA A 276 14.01 -3.67 2.43
C ALA A 276 14.89 -2.73 3.26
N SER A 277 16.09 -3.18 3.63
CA SER A 277 17.08 -2.37 4.37
C SER A 277 18.50 -2.89 4.17
N ASP A 278 19.49 -2.03 4.40
CA ASP A 278 20.91 -2.40 4.47
C ASP A 278 21.30 -3.07 5.80
N LYS A 279 20.43 -2.95 6.82
CA LYS A 279 20.60 -3.55 8.15
C LYS A 279 19.56 -4.66 8.40
N PRO A 280 19.89 -5.66 9.22
CA PRO A 280 18.90 -6.65 9.61
C PRO A 280 17.80 -5.99 10.44
N PHE A 281 16.54 -6.29 10.13
CA PHE A 281 15.38 -5.73 10.84
C PHE A 281 14.42 -6.83 11.34
N SER A 282 13.69 -6.49 12.41
CA SER A 282 12.71 -7.36 13.07
C SER A 282 11.62 -6.50 13.73
N PHE A 283 10.54 -7.13 14.19
CA PHE A 283 9.39 -6.43 14.76
C PHE A 283 9.21 -6.75 16.26
N ASN A 284 8.88 -5.73 17.05
CA ASN A 284 8.41 -5.82 18.43
C ASN A 284 6.88 -5.72 18.47
N LEU A 285 6.20 -6.74 17.94
CA LEU A 285 4.75 -6.73 17.79
C LEU A 285 4.03 -6.81 19.15
N PRO A 286 2.87 -6.15 19.29
CA PRO A 286 2.08 -6.23 20.52
C PRO A 286 1.56 -7.66 20.74
N THR A 287 1.63 -8.14 21.98
CA THR A 287 1.24 -9.52 22.36
C THR A 287 0.20 -9.58 23.47
N THR A 288 -0.27 -8.44 23.95
CA THR A 288 -1.20 -8.34 25.09
C THR A 288 -2.62 -8.00 24.63
N ARG A 289 -3.61 -8.14 25.53
CA ARG A 289 -5.03 -7.81 25.28
C ARG A 289 -5.56 -8.53 24.05
N MET A 290 -6.13 -7.80 23.09
CA MET A 290 -6.71 -8.34 21.85
C MET A 290 -5.69 -9.09 20.98
N TYR A 291 -4.39 -8.80 21.13
CA TYR A 291 -3.33 -9.48 20.39
C TYR A 291 -2.92 -10.84 21.00
N GLN A 292 -3.35 -11.15 22.23
CA GLN A 292 -2.97 -12.41 22.88
C GLN A 292 -3.61 -13.61 22.16
N ASN A 293 -4.93 -13.56 21.95
CA ASN A 293 -5.71 -14.59 21.27
C ASN A 293 -6.71 -13.94 20.29
N PRO A 294 -6.22 -13.31 19.21
CA PRO A 294 -7.09 -12.63 18.27
C PRO A 294 -7.95 -13.63 17.49
N PRO A 295 -9.24 -13.34 17.24
CA PRO A 295 -10.03 -14.13 16.32
C PRO A 295 -9.39 -14.12 14.91
N PRO A 296 -9.47 -15.22 14.13
CA PRO A 296 -8.99 -15.26 12.75
C PRO A 296 -9.56 -14.13 11.90
N HIS A 297 -8.84 -13.75 10.84
CA HIS A 297 -9.26 -12.72 9.88
C HIS A 297 -9.61 -11.34 10.49
N THR A 298 -9.06 -11.03 11.66
CA THR A 298 -9.15 -9.68 12.26
C THR A 298 -7.86 -8.91 12.09
N TYR A 299 -7.94 -7.58 12.22
CA TYR A 299 -6.77 -6.70 12.32
C TYR A 299 -5.72 -7.23 13.31
N PHE A 300 -6.15 -7.62 14.51
CA PHE A 300 -5.27 -8.16 15.55
C PHE A 300 -4.62 -9.49 15.14
N SER A 301 -5.33 -10.32 14.37
CA SER A 301 -4.76 -11.57 13.81
C SER A 301 -3.71 -11.27 12.75
N ALA A 302 -3.97 -10.31 11.85
CA ALA A 302 -3.02 -9.88 10.84
C ALA A 302 -1.74 -9.35 11.49
N VAL A 303 -1.83 -8.42 12.45
CA VAL A 303 -0.66 -7.93 13.21
C VAL A 303 0.12 -9.08 13.84
N LYS A 304 -0.56 -10.06 14.46
CA LYS A 304 0.11 -11.19 15.12
C LYS A 304 0.78 -12.16 14.15
N ASN A 305 0.18 -12.42 13.00
CA ASN A 305 0.53 -13.55 12.14
C ASN A 305 1.25 -13.19 10.85
N PHE A 306 1.23 -11.93 10.39
CA PHE A 306 1.89 -11.56 9.14
C PHE A 306 3.38 -11.94 9.04
N PRO A 307 4.19 -12.03 10.13
CA PRO A 307 5.57 -12.47 9.98
C PRO A 307 5.70 -13.93 9.49
N LYS A 308 4.64 -14.73 9.60
CA LYS A 308 4.55 -16.10 9.06
C LYS A 308 4.07 -16.13 7.61
N TRP A 309 3.62 -14.99 7.09
CA TRP A 309 3.10 -14.83 5.73
C TRP A 309 4.19 -14.35 4.77
N GLU A 310 5.46 -14.59 5.10
CA GLU A 310 6.59 -14.29 4.21
C GLU A 310 6.52 -15.18 2.96
N ILE A 311 6.67 -14.57 1.79
CA ILE A 311 6.69 -15.22 0.48
C ILE A 311 8.00 -14.93 -0.26
N PHE A 312 8.23 -15.66 -1.35
CA PHE A 312 9.45 -15.55 -2.17
C PHE A 312 10.75 -15.91 -1.44
N THR A 313 10.65 -16.65 -0.34
CA THR A 313 11.81 -17.14 0.42
C THR A 313 12.67 -18.10 -0.41
N GLU A 314 12.11 -18.73 -1.44
CA GLU A 314 12.87 -19.51 -2.42
C GLU A 314 13.87 -18.67 -3.23
N LEU A 315 13.66 -17.35 -3.31
CA LEU A 315 14.55 -16.42 -4.01
C LEU A 315 15.66 -15.86 -3.11
N GLN A 316 15.66 -16.17 -1.80
CA GLN A 316 16.70 -15.76 -0.86
C GLN A 316 17.97 -16.63 -0.96
N ALA A 317 17.89 -17.81 -1.56
CA ALA A 317 19.05 -18.68 -1.76
C ALA A 317 20.04 -18.05 -2.77
N ASP A 318 21.34 -18.17 -2.48
CA ASP A 318 22.41 -17.78 -3.40
C ASP A 318 22.24 -18.53 -4.72
N VAL A 319 22.05 -17.79 -5.82
CA VAL A 319 22.06 -18.38 -7.16
C VAL A 319 23.51 -18.73 -7.48
N GLU A 320 23.88 -20.01 -7.43
CA GLU A 320 25.18 -20.47 -7.94
C GLU A 320 25.25 -20.13 -9.44
N VAL A 321 26.04 -19.12 -9.78
CA VAL A 321 26.35 -18.80 -11.17
C VAL A 321 27.50 -19.71 -11.59
N ALA A 322 27.18 -20.80 -12.29
CA ALA A 322 28.18 -21.63 -12.93
C ALA A 322 28.80 -20.85 -14.09
N ILE A 323 30.07 -20.48 -13.96
CA ILE A 323 30.83 -19.89 -15.06
C ILE A 323 31.29 -21.05 -15.95
N HIS A 324 30.62 -21.25 -17.07
CA HIS A 324 31.13 -22.14 -18.12
C HIS A 324 32.17 -21.37 -18.93
N GLN A 325 33.41 -21.85 -18.88
CA GLN A 325 34.49 -21.36 -19.73
C GLN A 325 35.04 -22.57 -20.48
N GLU A 326 34.68 -22.74 -21.75
CA GLU A 326 35.33 -23.72 -22.63
C GLU A 326 36.64 -23.11 -23.15
N MET A 327 37.65 -23.97 -23.36
CA MET A 327 39.04 -23.54 -23.63
C MET A 327 39.23 -22.71 -24.92
N ASP A 328 38.20 -22.59 -25.76
CA ASP A 328 38.24 -21.87 -27.04
C ASP A 328 37.30 -20.63 -27.08
N ASP A 329 36.64 -20.26 -25.98
CA ASP A 329 35.74 -19.09 -25.95
C ASP A 329 36.50 -17.77 -25.67
N GLU A 330 36.43 -16.82 -26.61
CA GLU A 330 37.02 -15.47 -26.45
C GLU A 330 36.20 -14.53 -25.54
N GLU A 331 34.99 -14.91 -25.12
CA GLU A 331 34.13 -14.15 -24.21
C GLU A 331 33.54 -15.02 -23.09
N VAL A 332 33.54 -14.48 -21.86
CA VAL A 332 32.91 -15.12 -20.70
C VAL A 332 31.39 -14.97 -20.79
N ARG A 333 30.67 -16.09 -20.90
CA ARG A 333 29.21 -16.13 -20.86
C ARG A 333 28.70 -16.54 -19.48
N PHE A 334 27.87 -15.70 -18.88
CA PHE A 334 27.14 -16.05 -17.67
C PHE A 334 25.84 -16.76 -18.05
N VAL A 335 25.73 -18.05 -17.74
CA VAL A 335 24.50 -18.83 -17.95
C VAL A 335 23.88 -19.10 -16.58
N SER A 336 22.70 -18.54 -16.33
CA SER A 336 21.86 -18.98 -15.21
C SER A 336 21.35 -20.38 -15.53
N SER A 337 21.44 -21.31 -14.58
CA SER A 337 21.06 -22.73 -14.73
C SER A 337 19.58 -23.01 -15.05
N ASN A 338 18.77 -21.98 -15.34
CA ASN A 338 17.36 -22.09 -15.69
C ASN A 338 17.02 -21.75 -17.16
N SER A 339 18.00 -21.57 -18.05
CA SER A 339 17.75 -21.14 -19.44
C SER A 339 17.37 -22.28 -20.40
N GLY A 340 16.30 -23.03 -20.08
CA GLY A 340 15.77 -24.11 -20.92
C GLY A 340 14.29 -23.98 -21.31
N ASP A 341 13.56 -22.99 -20.79
CA ASP A 341 12.11 -22.90 -20.98
C ASP A 341 11.72 -21.76 -21.93
N GLU A 342 10.85 -22.06 -22.91
CA GLU A 342 10.30 -21.08 -23.88
C GLU A 342 9.46 -19.97 -23.23
N ASN A 343 9.31 -19.98 -21.89
CA ASN A 343 8.65 -18.96 -21.06
C ASN A 343 9.61 -17.92 -20.45
N ALA A 344 10.83 -17.76 -20.99
CA ALA A 344 11.83 -16.81 -20.50
C ALA A 344 11.34 -15.34 -20.34
N ALA A 345 10.28 -14.93 -21.05
CA ALA A 345 9.69 -13.59 -20.95
C ALA A 345 9.09 -13.27 -19.57
N ALA A 346 8.61 -14.27 -18.83
CA ALA A 346 7.99 -14.11 -17.50
C ALA A 346 8.91 -14.53 -16.34
N ALA A 347 10.20 -14.72 -16.58
CA ALA A 347 11.14 -15.07 -15.52
C ALA A 347 11.41 -13.86 -14.58
N PRO A 348 11.54 -14.08 -13.26
CA PRO A 348 11.96 -13.03 -12.33
C PRO A 348 13.32 -12.44 -12.70
N ARG A 349 13.41 -11.11 -12.72
CA ARG A 349 14.64 -10.38 -13.10
C ARG A 349 14.72 -9.01 -12.42
N VAL A 350 15.87 -8.35 -12.53
CA VAL A 350 16.04 -6.97 -12.08
C VAL A 350 15.36 -6.02 -13.05
N LEU A 351 14.52 -5.12 -12.53
CA LEU A 351 13.82 -4.08 -13.28
C LEU A 351 14.70 -2.83 -13.36
N THR A 352 14.86 -2.28 -14.55
CA THR A 352 15.59 -1.02 -14.79
C THR A 352 14.69 -0.06 -15.54
N GLN A 353 14.98 1.24 -15.51
CA GLN A 353 14.24 2.24 -16.30
C GLN A 353 14.18 1.86 -17.79
N ALA A 354 15.27 1.30 -18.33
CA ALA A 354 15.33 0.83 -19.72
C ALA A 354 14.51 -0.45 -19.98
N HIS A 355 14.32 -1.29 -18.96
CA HIS A 355 13.74 -2.62 -19.12
C HIS A 355 12.91 -3.04 -17.89
N HIS A 356 11.92 -2.23 -17.52
CA HIS A 356 11.01 -2.50 -16.40
C HIS A 356 9.90 -3.50 -16.76
N GLY A 357 10.07 -4.26 -17.84
CA GLY A 357 9.15 -5.31 -18.25
C GLY A 357 7.80 -4.81 -18.77
N GLN A 358 7.68 -3.56 -19.25
CA GLN A 358 6.39 -3.00 -19.70
C GLN A 358 5.68 -3.85 -20.75
N LYS A 359 6.43 -4.49 -21.64
CA LYS A 359 5.88 -5.39 -22.68
C LYS A 359 5.58 -6.77 -22.10
N ASP A 360 6.52 -7.31 -21.34
CA ASP A 360 6.48 -8.70 -20.88
C ASP A 360 5.48 -8.92 -19.74
N PHE A 361 5.27 -7.92 -18.89
CA PHE A 361 4.26 -7.96 -17.83
C PHE A 361 2.95 -7.32 -18.25
N ARG A 362 2.83 -6.78 -19.47
CA ARG A 362 1.66 -6.01 -19.90
C ARG A 362 0.35 -6.77 -19.72
N GLU A 363 0.34 -8.02 -20.12
CA GLU A 363 -0.86 -8.87 -20.08
C GLU A 363 -1.24 -9.21 -18.65
N ILE A 364 -0.29 -9.69 -17.84
CA ILE A 364 -0.50 -9.99 -16.42
C ILE A 364 -0.94 -8.73 -15.68
N HIS A 365 -0.32 -7.59 -15.99
CA HIS A 365 -0.67 -6.32 -15.37
C HIS A 365 -2.09 -5.90 -15.74
N ALA A 366 -2.47 -5.98 -17.02
CA ALA A 366 -3.83 -5.69 -17.47
C ALA A 366 -4.86 -6.66 -16.84
N GLU A 367 -4.53 -7.94 -16.69
CA GLU A 367 -5.35 -8.94 -16.01
C GLU A 367 -5.55 -8.57 -14.54
N THR A 368 -4.47 -8.25 -13.80
CA THR A 368 -4.57 -7.79 -12.41
C THR A 368 -5.49 -6.58 -12.27
N GLN A 369 -5.38 -5.61 -13.18
CA GLN A 369 -6.15 -4.36 -13.11
C GLN A 369 -7.62 -4.59 -13.45
N THR A 370 -7.89 -5.44 -14.44
CA THR A 370 -9.25 -5.85 -14.79
C THR A 370 -9.89 -6.58 -13.61
N HIS A 371 -9.20 -7.54 -13.01
CA HIS A 371 -9.69 -8.29 -11.87
C HIS A 371 -9.98 -7.39 -10.65
N MET A 372 -9.05 -6.47 -10.32
CA MET A 372 -9.26 -5.54 -9.20
C MET A 372 -10.44 -4.58 -9.47
N ARG A 373 -10.55 -4.07 -10.70
CA ARG A 373 -11.67 -3.22 -11.12
C ARG A 373 -13.00 -3.97 -11.05
N GLU A 374 -13.07 -5.21 -11.54
CA GLU A 374 -14.27 -6.06 -11.46
C GLU A 374 -14.72 -6.24 -10.00
N ARG A 375 -13.80 -6.52 -9.08
CA ARG A 375 -14.14 -6.61 -7.65
C ARG A 375 -14.67 -5.31 -7.07
N VAL A 376 -14.19 -4.15 -7.54
CA VAL A 376 -14.75 -2.85 -7.11
C VAL A 376 -16.15 -2.66 -7.69
N LEU A 377 -16.34 -2.94 -8.99
CA LEU A 377 -17.63 -2.80 -9.65
C LEU A 377 -18.70 -3.71 -9.02
N GLU A 378 -18.34 -4.91 -8.56
CA GLU A 378 -19.24 -5.84 -7.87
C GLU A 378 -19.60 -5.40 -6.44
N GLN A 379 -18.76 -4.58 -5.79
CA GLN A 379 -19.02 -4.10 -4.43
C GLN A 379 -20.06 -2.98 -4.36
N PHE A 380 -20.29 -2.27 -5.47
CA PHE A 380 -21.22 -1.14 -5.53
C PHE A 380 -22.30 -1.34 -6.61
N PRO A 381 -23.53 -0.87 -6.37
CA PRO A 381 -24.60 -1.04 -7.35
C PRO A 381 -24.32 -0.24 -8.63
N PRO A 382 -24.76 -0.72 -9.81
CA PRO A 382 -24.55 -0.04 -11.09
C PRO A 382 -24.99 1.42 -11.13
N ALA A 383 -26.01 1.78 -10.34
CA ALA A 383 -26.52 3.15 -10.23
C ALA A 383 -25.46 4.16 -9.76
N LEU A 384 -24.53 3.75 -8.87
CA LEU A 384 -23.44 4.62 -8.41
C LEU A 384 -22.53 5.01 -9.58
N TRP A 385 -22.16 4.04 -10.41
CA TRP A 385 -21.25 4.26 -11.53
C TRP A 385 -21.90 5.11 -12.63
N GLU A 386 -23.20 4.96 -12.84
CA GLU A 386 -23.97 5.86 -13.70
C GLU A 386 -24.00 7.29 -13.13
N GLU A 387 -24.14 7.46 -11.81
CA GLU A 387 -24.06 8.78 -11.18
C GLU A 387 -22.71 9.46 -11.43
N PHE A 388 -21.59 8.73 -11.34
CA PHE A 388 -20.25 9.29 -11.58
C PHE A 388 -20.07 9.78 -13.02
N LYS A 389 -20.67 9.10 -14.01
CA LYS A 389 -20.61 9.53 -15.42
C LYS A 389 -21.34 10.85 -15.69
N HIS A 390 -22.32 11.23 -14.87
CA HIS A 390 -23.08 12.46 -15.05
C HIS A 390 -22.45 13.56 -14.17
N LYS A 391 -21.85 14.59 -14.79
CA LYS A 391 -21.47 15.81 -14.03
C LYS A 391 -22.73 16.40 -13.41
N PRO A 392 -22.76 16.69 -12.09
CA PRO A 392 -23.92 17.31 -11.48
C PRO A 392 -24.24 18.61 -12.23
N SER A 393 -25.51 18.86 -12.57
CA SER A 393 -25.89 20.16 -13.12
C SER A 393 -25.55 21.21 -12.07
N ALA A 394 -24.69 22.18 -12.40
CA ALA A 394 -24.30 23.24 -11.48
C ALA A 394 -25.53 23.82 -10.78
N THR A 395 -25.63 23.63 -9.46
CA THR A 395 -26.65 24.27 -8.65
C THR A 395 -26.42 25.78 -8.81
N PRO A 396 -27.41 26.56 -9.31
CA PRO A 396 -27.23 28.00 -9.40
C PRO A 396 -27.00 28.55 -7.98
N PRO A 397 -26.12 29.56 -7.83
CA PRO A 397 -25.79 30.11 -6.51
C PRO A 397 -27.08 30.54 -5.79
N PRO A 398 -27.15 30.40 -4.46
CA PRO A 398 -28.31 30.80 -3.70
C PRO A 398 -28.60 32.27 -4.00
N THR A 399 -29.79 32.55 -4.51
CA THR A 399 -30.25 33.92 -4.74
C THR A 399 -30.40 34.58 -3.38
N SER A 400 -29.55 35.56 -3.11
CA SER A 400 -29.67 36.42 -1.94
C SER A 400 -31.05 37.08 -1.95
N LYS A 401 -31.84 36.85 -0.92
CA LYS A 401 -33.01 37.68 -0.58
C LYS A 401 -32.81 38.30 0.78
#